data_AF-A0A7T3T4H8-F1
#
_entry.id   AF-A0A7T3T4H8-F1
#
_cell.length_a   1.000
_cell.length_b   1.000
_cell.length_c   1.000
_cell.angle_alpha   90.00
_cell.angle_beta   90.00
_cell.angle_gamma   90.00
#
_symmetry.space_group_name_H-M   'P 1'
#
loop_
_entity.id
_entity.type
_entity.pdbx_description
1 polymer ?
#
loop_
_entity_poly.entity_id
_entity_poly.type
_entity_poly.pdbx_seq_one_letter_code
_entity_poly.pdbx_strand_id
1 'polypeptide(L)'
;MDIWILVIAFLAVAIVLLIASFYASDDDEVLEQLENLQTQHSQELFAIKTRISEIEQELSEPMMLNYAAQNAAMVEEVPEEIVELSEISDLTKEEVIRLYSQGFTMQEIANDVSLNVKTVQLIVDDYIENR
;
A
#
# COMPACT_ATOMS: atom_id res chain seq x y z
N MET A 1 61.02 -35.42 9.61
CA MET A 1 60.13 -34.67 10.52
C MET A 1 59.08 -33.89 9.73
N ASP A 2 59.33 -33.63 8.44
CA ASP A 2 58.47 -32.85 7.55
C ASP A 2 57.18 -33.59 7.13
N ILE A 3 57.20 -34.92 7.01
CA ILE A 3 56.00 -35.70 6.64
C ILE A 3 54.87 -35.54 7.68
N TRP A 4 55.22 -35.51 8.97
CA TRP A 4 54.26 -35.35 10.05
C TRP A 4 53.65 -33.95 10.08
N ILE A 5 54.43 -32.91 9.70
CA ILE A 5 53.92 -31.54 9.56
C ILE A 5 52.88 -31.46 8.43
N LEU A 6 53.10 -32.18 7.34
CA LEU A 6 52.23 -32.21 6.17
C LEU A 6 50.89 -32.90 6.51
N VAL A 7 50.95 -34.00 7.27
CA VAL A 7 49.76 -34.71 7.78
C VAL A 7 48.93 -33.82 8.71
N ILE A 8 49.57 -33.09 9.62
CA ILE A 8 48.89 -32.17 10.54
C ILE A 8 48.30 -30.97 9.78
N ALA A 9 48.99 -30.46 8.77
CA ALA A 9 48.47 -29.38 7.92
C ALA A 9 47.22 -29.82 7.14
N PHE A 10 47.23 -31.02 6.54
CA PHE A 10 46.05 -31.57 5.89
C PHE A 10 44.89 -31.81 6.85
N LEU A 11 45.18 -32.28 8.07
CA LEU A 11 44.18 -32.46 9.11
C LEU A 11 43.52 -31.12 9.49
N ALA A 12 44.30 -30.07 9.65
CA ALA A 12 43.79 -28.74 9.93
C ALA A 12 42.89 -28.23 8.78
N VAL A 13 43.31 -28.40 7.53
CA VAL A 13 42.52 -28.02 6.35
C VAL A 13 41.21 -28.82 6.29
N ALA A 14 41.24 -30.12 6.59
CA ALA A 14 40.04 -30.95 6.64
C ALA A 14 39.05 -30.50 7.71
N ILE A 15 39.54 -30.12 8.91
CA ILE A 15 38.70 -29.58 9.98
C ILE A 15 38.08 -28.24 9.57
N VAL A 16 38.86 -27.36 8.93
CA VAL A 16 38.35 -26.07 8.43
C VAL A 16 37.29 -26.28 7.34
N LEU A 17 37.52 -27.20 6.40
CA LEU A 17 36.56 -27.55 5.37
C LEU A 17 35.29 -28.20 5.94
N LEU A 18 35.40 -28.98 7.02
CA LEU A 18 34.26 -29.57 7.70
C LEU A 18 33.35 -28.48 8.29
N ILE A 19 33.94 -27.47 8.92
CA ILE A 19 33.17 -26.33 9.46
C ILE A 19 32.51 -25.56 8.30
N ALA A 20 33.23 -25.33 7.20
CA ALA A 20 32.67 -24.68 6.02
C ALA A 20 31.54 -25.50 5.37
N SER A 21 31.63 -26.84 5.38
CA SER A 21 30.60 -27.74 4.86
C SER A 21 29.30 -27.67 5.64
N PHE A 22 29.36 -27.46 6.96
CA PHE A 22 28.16 -27.25 7.76
C PHE A 22 27.46 -25.96 7.36
N TYR A 23 28.21 -24.92 7.02
CA TYR A 23 27.66 -23.64 6.57
C TYR A 23 27.03 -23.73 5.17
N ALA A 24 27.61 -24.53 4.27
CA ALA A 24 27.07 -24.74 2.92
C ALA A 24 25.77 -25.57 2.88
N SER A 25 25.43 -26.30 3.96
CA SER A 25 24.15 -27.02 4.05
C SER A 25 22.97 -26.16 4.51
N ASP A 26 23.22 -24.98 5.10
CA ASP A 26 22.16 -24.09 5.60
C ASP A 26 21.47 -23.29 4.46
N ASP A 27 22.13 -23.17 3.30
CA ASP A 27 21.64 -22.40 2.16
C ASP A 27 20.41 -23.05 1.48
N ASP A 28 20.28 -24.38 1.52
CA ASP A 28 19.17 -25.10 0.86
C ASP A 28 17.82 -24.82 1.54
N GLU A 29 17.78 -24.72 2.87
CA GLU A 29 16.53 -24.44 3.61
C GLU A 29 16.04 -23.00 3.37
N VAL A 30 16.97 -22.05 3.27
CA VAL A 30 16.66 -20.64 2.99
C VAL A 30 16.17 -20.47 1.56
N LEU A 31 16.76 -21.19 0.60
CA LEU A 31 16.31 -21.20 -0.80
C LEU A 31 14.90 -21.78 -0.93
N GLU A 32 14.60 -22.86 -0.23
CA GLU A 32 13.26 -23.47 -0.22
C GLU A 32 12.21 -22.54 0.41
N GLN A 33 12.55 -21.84 1.50
CA GLN A 33 11.67 -20.82 2.10
C GLN A 33 11.38 -19.67 1.14
N LEU A 34 12.39 -19.20 0.39
CA LEU A 34 12.26 -18.12 -0.58
C LEU A 34 11.37 -18.53 -1.78
N GLU A 35 11.54 -19.75 -2.28
CA GLU A 35 10.73 -20.31 -3.37
C GLU A 35 9.26 -20.45 -2.96
N ASN A 36 9.00 -20.93 -1.74
CA ASN A 36 7.65 -21.02 -1.18
C ASN A 36 7.02 -19.63 -1.02
N LEU A 37 7.77 -18.64 -0.52
CA LEU A 37 7.31 -17.24 -0.40
C LEU A 37 6.99 -16.61 -1.77
N GLN A 38 7.87 -16.82 -2.76
CA GLN A 38 7.67 -16.31 -4.12
C GLN A 38 6.42 -16.92 -4.75
N THR A 39 6.23 -18.23 -4.59
CA THR A 39 5.08 -18.95 -5.14
C THR A 39 3.78 -18.50 -4.48
N GLN A 40 3.79 -18.32 -3.15
CA GLN A 40 2.64 -17.80 -2.40
C GLN A 40 2.27 -16.37 -2.84
N HIS A 41 3.24 -15.47 -2.93
CA HIS A 41 2.99 -14.09 -3.36
C HIS A 41 2.45 -14.00 -4.79
N SER A 42 2.91 -14.88 -5.69
CA SER A 42 2.36 -14.94 -7.06
C SER A 42 0.88 -15.31 -7.06
N GLN A 43 0.49 -16.31 -6.26
CA GLN A 43 -0.91 -16.74 -6.15
C GLN A 43 -1.79 -15.64 -5.53
N GLU A 44 -1.28 -14.95 -4.50
CA GLU A 44 -1.97 -13.81 -3.87
C GLU A 44 -2.14 -12.64 -4.83
N LEU A 45 -1.11 -12.29 -5.61
CA LEU A 45 -1.19 -11.25 -6.64
C LEU A 45 -2.22 -11.59 -7.72
N PHE A 46 -2.30 -12.85 -8.14
CA PHE A 46 -3.34 -13.29 -9.08
C PHE A 46 -4.73 -13.18 -8.48
N ALA A 47 -4.93 -13.62 -7.23
CA ALA A 47 -6.21 -13.52 -6.55
C ALA A 47 -6.66 -12.06 -6.38
N ILE A 48 -5.74 -11.16 -6.04
CA ILE A 48 -6.00 -9.73 -5.92
C ILE A 48 -6.36 -9.12 -7.27
N LYS A 49 -5.61 -9.45 -8.33
CA LYS A 49 -5.91 -9.00 -9.70
C LYS A 49 -7.30 -9.44 -10.17
N THR A 50 -7.69 -10.69 -9.89
CA THR A 50 -9.02 -11.19 -10.24
C THR A 50 -10.11 -10.43 -9.48
N ARG A 51 -9.96 -10.24 -8.17
CA ARG A 51 -10.91 -9.47 -7.37
C ARG A 51 -11.03 -8.01 -7.84
N ILE A 52 -9.92 -7.38 -8.20
CA ILE A 52 -9.93 -6.02 -8.77
C ILE A 52 -10.62 -6.01 -10.13
N SER A 53 -10.35 -6.99 -11.00
CA SER A 53 -11.00 -7.09 -12.31
C SER A 53 -12.51 -7.32 -12.19
N GLU A 54 -12.95 -8.09 -11.20
CA GLU A 54 -14.37 -8.28 -10.89
C GLU A 54 -14.99 -6.96 -10.41
N ILE A 55 -14.33 -6.25 -9.49
CA ILE A 55 -14.78 -4.93 -9.00
C ILE A 55 -14.80 -3.88 -10.12
N GLU A 56 -13.79 -3.84 -11.00
CA GLU A 56 -13.75 -2.95 -12.15
C GLU A 56 -14.89 -3.27 -13.13
N GLN A 57 -15.19 -4.55 -13.34
CA GLN A 57 -16.29 -4.98 -14.19
C GLN A 57 -17.65 -4.58 -13.59
N GLU A 58 -17.85 -4.84 -12.29
CA GLU A 58 -19.02 -4.40 -11.53
C GLU A 58 -19.13 -2.89 -11.39
N LEU A 59 -18.05 -2.11 -11.52
CA LEU A 59 -18.10 -0.64 -11.55
C LEU A 59 -18.36 -0.12 -12.96
N SER A 60 -17.89 -0.81 -14.00
CA SER A 60 -18.09 -0.42 -15.40
C SER A 60 -19.54 -0.60 -15.89
N GLU A 61 -20.27 -1.60 -15.40
CA GLU A 61 -21.70 -1.79 -15.72
C GLU A 61 -22.66 -0.72 -15.12
N PRO A 62 -22.58 -0.33 -13.84
CA PRO A 62 -23.43 0.72 -13.26
C PRO A 62 -23.02 2.12 -13.72
N MET A 63 -21.81 2.29 -14.25
CA MET A 63 -21.40 3.54 -14.87
C MET A 63 -22.21 3.75 -16.16
N MET A 64 -22.15 2.84 -17.14
CA MET A 64 -22.77 3.05 -18.47
C MET A 64 -24.30 3.28 -18.46
N LEU A 65 -25.04 2.76 -17.47
CA LEU A 65 -26.48 3.00 -17.35
C LEU A 65 -26.79 4.34 -16.66
N ASN A 66 -25.93 4.80 -15.76
CA ASN A 66 -26.20 6.01 -14.98
C ASN A 66 -25.91 7.31 -15.76
N TYR A 67 -24.83 7.39 -16.55
CA TYR A 67 -24.52 8.65 -17.30
C TYR A 67 -25.46 8.88 -18.50
N ALA A 68 -26.10 7.84 -19.05
CA ALA A 68 -27.07 8.00 -20.14
C ALA A 68 -28.48 8.35 -19.62
N ALA A 69 -28.87 7.84 -18.46
CA ALA A 69 -30.17 8.16 -17.85
C ALA A 69 -30.18 9.53 -17.14
N GLN A 70 -29.04 9.96 -16.59
CA GLN A 70 -28.97 11.19 -15.79
C GLN A 70 -28.79 12.47 -16.64
N ASN A 71 -28.26 12.37 -17.87
CA ASN A 71 -28.05 13.54 -18.74
C ASN A 71 -29.29 14.00 -19.55
N ALA A 72 -30.41 13.28 -19.48
CA ALA A 72 -31.65 13.66 -20.17
C ALA A 72 -32.75 14.21 -19.24
N ALA A 73 -32.58 14.13 -17.91
CA ALA A 73 -33.69 14.36 -16.98
C ALA A 73 -33.39 15.18 -15.71
N MET A 74 -32.20 15.76 -15.52
CA MET A 74 -31.91 16.47 -14.26
C MET A 74 -31.15 17.79 -14.48
N VAL A 75 -31.86 18.76 -15.08
CA VAL A 75 -31.68 20.16 -14.68
C VAL A 75 -32.50 20.32 -13.40
N GLU A 76 -31.96 19.85 -12.29
CA GLU A 76 -32.51 20.07 -10.96
C GLU A 76 -31.35 20.49 -10.08
N GLU A 77 -31.44 21.71 -9.54
CA GLU A 77 -30.46 22.31 -8.65
C GLU A 77 -30.13 21.32 -7.52
N VAL A 78 -28.89 20.86 -7.47
CA VAL A 78 -28.37 20.15 -6.31
C VAL A 78 -28.35 21.16 -5.15
N PRO A 79 -29.09 20.92 -4.05
CA PRO A 79 -29.00 21.76 -2.88
C PRO A 79 -27.58 21.63 -2.34
N GLU A 80 -26.92 22.78 -2.12
CA GLU A 80 -25.65 22.84 -1.41
C GLU A 80 -25.86 22.42 0.05
N GLU A 81 -25.84 21.11 0.33
CA GLU A 81 -25.72 20.64 1.71
C GLU A 81 -24.28 20.83 2.18
N ILE A 82 -24.10 21.93 2.91
CA ILE A 82 -22.99 22.16 3.83
C ILE A 82 -22.93 21.00 4.85
N VAL A 83 -22.04 20.04 4.62
CA VAL A 83 -21.68 19.03 5.62
C VAL A 83 -21.11 19.76 6.83
N GLU A 84 -21.81 19.71 7.97
CA GLU A 84 -21.35 20.30 9.23
C GLU A 84 -20.05 19.62 9.68
N LEU A 85 -19.05 20.42 10.08
CA LEU A 85 -17.72 19.94 10.52
C LEU A 85 -17.77 18.94 11.70
N SER A 86 -18.91 18.85 12.41
CA SER A 86 -19.15 17.90 13.50
C SER A 86 -19.37 16.46 13.05
N GLU A 87 -19.75 16.21 11.80
CA GLU A 87 -19.95 14.85 11.28
C GLU A 87 -18.67 14.24 10.69
N ILE A 88 -17.64 15.06 10.54
CA ILE A 88 -16.35 14.64 10.00
C ILE A 88 -15.53 14.07 11.15
N SER A 89 -15.10 12.81 10.99
CA SER A 89 -14.23 12.13 11.94
C SER A 89 -12.99 12.98 12.25
N ASP A 90 -12.61 13.07 13.53
CA ASP A 90 -11.44 13.85 13.96
C ASP A 90 -10.15 13.35 13.29
N LEU A 91 -10.07 12.04 12.99
CA LEU A 91 -8.99 11.44 12.21
C LEU A 91 -8.89 12.05 10.80
N THR A 92 -10.04 12.31 10.18
CA THR A 92 -10.13 12.90 8.84
C THR A 92 -9.71 14.37 8.86
N LYS A 93 -10.02 15.11 9.94
CA LYS A 93 -9.56 16.49 10.13
C LYS A 93 -8.04 16.54 10.30
N GLU A 94 -7.48 15.66 11.13
CA GLU A 94 -6.03 15.57 11.30
C GLU A 94 -5.32 15.27 9.97
N GLU A 95 -5.87 14.37 9.16
CA GLU A 95 -5.32 14.04 7.85
C GLU A 95 -5.37 15.22 6.88
N VAL A 96 -6.49 15.96 6.82
CA VAL A 96 -6.62 17.18 6.03
C VAL A 96 -5.56 18.22 6.43
N ILE A 97 -5.38 18.45 7.73
CA ILE A 97 -4.38 19.40 8.25
C ILE A 97 -2.96 18.91 7.92
N ARG A 98 -2.70 17.61 8.05
CA ARG A 98 -1.40 17.00 7.73
C ARG A 98 -1.05 17.20 6.26
N LEU A 99 -1.99 16.95 5.34
CA LEU A 99 -1.77 17.14 3.91
C LEU A 99 -1.62 18.63 3.56
N TYR A 100 -2.42 19.50 4.17
CA TYR A 100 -2.25 20.94 4.00
C TYR A 100 -0.87 21.43 4.45
N SER A 101 -0.37 20.95 5.59
CA SER A 101 0.96 21.32 6.10
C SER A 101 2.13 20.84 5.23
N GLN A 102 1.90 19.82 4.41
CA GLN A 102 2.87 19.30 3.43
C GLN A 102 2.87 20.11 2.11
N GLY A 103 1.91 21.03 1.94
CA GLY A 103 1.82 21.90 0.77
C GLY A 103 0.95 21.38 -0.37
N PHE A 104 0.09 20.38 -0.12
CA PHE A 104 -0.89 19.90 -1.10
C PHE A 104 -1.99 20.93 -1.35
N THR A 105 -2.56 20.93 -2.56
CA THR A 105 -3.65 21.83 -2.93
C THR A 105 -5.01 21.34 -2.37
N MET A 106 -5.96 22.26 -2.20
CA MET A 106 -7.29 21.92 -1.66
C MET A 106 -8.03 20.87 -2.51
N GLN A 107 -7.77 20.84 -3.82
CA GLN A 107 -8.37 19.86 -4.73
C GLN A 107 -7.74 18.46 -4.56
N GLU A 108 -6.43 18.38 -4.35
CA GLU A 108 -5.73 17.12 -4.10
C GLU A 108 -6.14 16.53 -2.75
N ILE A 109 -6.22 17.36 -1.72
CA ILE A 109 -6.66 16.93 -0.38
C ILE A 109 -8.12 16.44 -0.40
N ALA A 110 -9.00 17.15 -1.12
CA ALA A 110 -10.39 16.74 -1.30
C ALA A 110 -10.51 15.38 -1.99
N ASN A 111 -9.65 15.11 -2.97
CA ASN A 111 -9.61 13.83 -3.67
C ASN A 111 -9.06 12.70 -2.77
N ASP A 112 -7.97 12.95 -2.06
CA ASP A 112 -7.31 11.96 -1.20
C ASP A 112 -8.17 11.57 0.01
N VAL A 113 -8.91 12.54 0.56
CA VAL A 113 -9.76 12.35 1.74
C VAL A 113 -11.23 12.08 1.33
N SER A 114 -11.53 12.06 0.02
CA SER A 114 -12.89 11.90 -0.53
C SER A 114 -13.92 12.87 0.07
N LEU A 115 -13.48 14.10 0.34
CA LEU A 115 -14.32 15.18 0.85
C LEU A 115 -14.57 16.24 -0.22
N ASN A 116 -15.64 17.03 -0.05
CA ASN A 116 -15.87 18.17 -0.93
C ASN A 116 -14.78 19.24 -0.70
N VAL A 117 -14.33 19.89 -1.79
CA VAL A 117 -13.35 20.99 -1.73
C VAL A 117 -13.79 22.10 -0.76
N LYS A 118 -15.08 22.41 -0.69
CA LYS A 118 -15.64 23.39 0.25
C LYS A 118 -15.49 22.95 1.71
N THR A 119 -15.64 21.65 1.97
CA THR A 119 -15.48 21.07 3.31
C THR A 119 -14.02 21.06 3.74
N VAL A 120 -13.10 20.72 2.83
CA VAL A 120 -11.65 20.83 3.07
C VAL A 120 -11.26 22.27 3.36
N GLN A 121 -11.81 23.22 2.61
CA GLN A 121 -11.58 24.64 2.84
C GLN A 121 -12.06 25.08 4.22
N LEU A 122 -13.26 24.66 4.64
CA LEU A 122 -13.77 24.94 5.99
C LEU A 122 -12.87 24.36 7.10
N ILE A 123 -12.36 23.15 6.94
CA ILE A 123 -11.45 22.52 7.92
C ILE A 123 -10.13 23.29 8.02
N VAL A 124 -9.58 23.70 6.88
CA VAL A 124 -8.32 24.45 6.83
C VAL A 124 -8.50 25.86 7.36
N ASP A 125 -9.60 26.53 7.02
CA ASP A 125 -9.93 27.87 7.52
C ASP A 125 -10.10 27.86 9.05
N ASP A 126 -10.82 26.86 9.60
CA ASP A 126 -10.96 26.67 11.05
C ASP A 126 -9.60 26.39 11.73
N TYR A 127 -8.74 25.58 11.10
CA TYR A 127 -7.38 25.32 11.61
C TYR A 127 -6.49 26.58 11.61
N ILE A 128 -6.63 27.45 10.62
CA ILE A 128 -5.86 28.71 10.55
C ILE A 128 -6.40 29.73 11.56
N GLU A 129 -7.71 29.81 11.77
CA GLU A 129 -8.34 30.74 12.70
C GLU A 129 -8.11 30.36 14.17
N ASN A 130 -8.07 29.07 14.49
CA ASN A 130 -7.83 28.54 15.84
C ASN A 130 -6.34 28.39 16.22
N ARG A 131 -5.41 28.92 15.40
CA ARG A 131 -3.96 28.86 15.60
C ARG A 131 -3.38 30.14 16.19
#